data_AF-A0A356W491-F1
#
_entry.id   AF-A0A356W491-F1
#
_cell.length_a   1.000
_cell.length_b   1.000
_cell.length_c   1.000
_cell.angle_alpha   90.00
_cell.angle_beta   90.00
_cell.angle_gamma   90.00
#
_symmetry.space_group_name_H-M   'P 1'
#
loop_
_entity.id
_entity.type
_entity.pdbx_description
1 polymer ?
#
loop_
_entity_poly.entity_id
_entity_poly.type
_entity_poly.pdbx_seq_one_letter_code
_entity_poly.pdbx_strand_id
1 'polypeptide(L)'
;MSTFDDRERAEEARYALDQETQFKVMARRNKLLGFWAADLMGLTGSDAEAYAKTVVLSDLEEPGDDDVFRKVRADFDAAGIDR
;
A
#
# COMPACT_ATOMS: atom_id res chain seq x y z
N MET A 1 0.45 2.90 -40.81
CA MET A 1 1.06 2.75 -39.48
C MET A 1 2.44 2.18 -39.70
N SER A 2 3.47 2.84 -39.19
CA SER A 2 4.83 2.32 -39.24
C SER A 2 5.04 1.31 -38.10
N THR A 3 6.00 0.40 -38.25
CA THR A 3 6.39 -0.54 -37.19
C THR A 3 6.82 0.18 -35.90
N PHE A 4 7.28 1.43 -35.99
CA PHE A 4 7.62 2.23 -34.81
C PHE A 4 6.37 2.72 -34.08
N ASP A 5 5.33 3.17 -34.80
CA ASP A 5 4.05 3.63 -34.21
C ASP A 5 3.30 2.47 -33.51
N ASP A 6 3.45 1.25 -34.01
CA ASP A 6 2.88 0.04 -33.38
C ASP A 6 3.63 -0.31 -32.09
N ARG A 7 4.96 -0.14 -32.06
CA ARG A 7 5.78 -0.37 -30.87
C ARG A 7 5.53 0.67 -29.79
N GLU A 8 5.43 1.95 -30.16
CA GLU A 8 5.11 3.03 -29.23
C GLU A 8 3.81 2.73 -28.47
N ARG A 9 2.72 2.42 -29.18
CA ARG A 9 1.43 2.07 -28.57
C ARG A 9 1.51 0.82 -27.69
N ALA A 10 2.29 -0.19 -28.08
CA ALA A 10 2.49 -1.39 -27.27
C ALA A 10 3.24 -1.09 -25.96
N GLU A 11 4.26 -0.22 -26.00
CA GLU A 11 5.03 0.19 -24.83
C GLU A 11 4.17 1.05 -23.87
N GLU A 12 3.38 1.99 -24.39
CA GLU A 12 2.43 2.77 -23.58
C GLU A 12 1.39 1.89 -22.89
N ALA A 13 0.81 0.93 -23.63
CA ALA A 13 -0.15 -0.02 -23.08
C ALA A 13 0.47 -0.91 -21.99
N ARG A 14 1.70 -1.39 -22.20
CA ARG A 14 2.43 -2.17 -21.19
C ARG A 14 2.70 -1.32 -19.95
N TYR A 15 3.19 -0.09 -20.13
CA TYR A 15 3.47 0.82 -19.03
C TYR A 15 2.22 1.11 -18.19
N ALA A 16 1.08 1.40 -18.83
CA ALA A 16 -0.18 1.63 -18.13
C ALA A 16 -0.62 0.42 -17.30
N LEU A 17 -0.51 -0.80 -17.87
CA LEU A 17 -0.85 -2.04 -17.17
C LEU A 17 0.10 -2.31 -15.98
N ASP A 18 1.40 -2.08 -16.17
CA ASP A 18 2.41 -2.27 -15.12
C ASP A 18 2.17 -1.30 -13.96
N GLN A 19 1.90 -0.03 -14.24
CA GLN A 19 1.59 0.97 -13.21
C GLN A 19 0.30 0.66 -12.45
N GLU A 20 -0.77 0.26 -13.16
CA GLU A 20 -2.03 -0.15 -12.51
C GLU A 20 -1.82 -1.38 -11.61
N THR A 21 -1.02 -2.34 -12.08
CA THR A 21 -0.70 -3.56 -11.34
C THR A 21 0.12 -3.24 -10.08
N GLN A 22 1.17 -2.41 -10.21
CA GLN A 22 1.99 -1.98 -9.09
C GLN A 22 1.15 -1.28 -8.03
N PHE A 23 0.28 -0.34 -8.41
CA PHE A 23 -0.62 0.36 -7.49
C PHE A 23 -1.53 -0.62 -6.73
N LYS A 24 -2.16 -1.58 -7.43
CA LYS A 24 -3.01 -2.60 -6.79
C LYS A 24 -2.22 -3.50 -5.83
N VAL A 25 -0.97 -3.84 -6.17
CA VAL A 25 -0.10 -4.66 -5.33
C VAL A 25 0.29 -3.90 -4.06
N MET A 26 0.70 -2.64 -4.17
CA MET A 26 1.06 -1.79 -3.03
C MET A 26 -0.11 -1.62 -2.07
N ALA A 27 -1.30 -1.27 -2.58
CA ALA A 27 -2.50 -1.14 -1.75
C ALA A 27 -2.86 -2.45 -1.03
N ARG A 28 -2.71 -3.61 -1.68
CA ARG A 28 -2.95 -4.92 -1.04
C ARG A 28 -1.90 -5.26 0.01
N ARG A 29 -0.61 -5.02 -0.27
CA ARG A 29 0.50 -5.20 0.67
C ARG A 29 0.26 -4.38 1.94
N ASN A 30 -0.05 -3.09 1.78
CA ASN A 30 -0.27 -2.18 2.91
C ASN A 30 -1.51 -2.57 3.72
N LYS A 31 -2.57 -3.06 3.06
CA LYS A 31 -3.75 -3.59 3.76
C LYS A 31 -3.42 -4.81 4.60
N LEU A 32 -2.64 -5.76 4.07
CA LEU A 32 -2.23 -6.96 4.81
C LEU A 32 -1.33 -6.60 6.00
N LEU A 33 -0.39 -5.67 5.80
CA LEU A 33 0.43 -5.13 6.88
C LEU A 33 -0.43 -4.48 7.97
N GLY A 34 -1.43 -3.70 7.57
CA GLY A 34 -2.36 -3.07 8.50
C GLY A 34 -3.16 -4.09 9.31
N PHE A 35 -3.61 -5.19 8.72
CA PHE A 35 -4.26 -6.26 9.48
C PHE A 35 -3.33 -6.95 10.47
N TRP A 36 -2.08 -7.21 10.07
CA TRP A 36 -1.08 -7.76 10.98
C TRP A 36 -0.79 -6.82 12.17
N ALA A 37 -0.62 -5.53 11.90
CA ALA A 37 -0.42 -4.53 12.94
C ALA A 37 -1.65 -4.37 13.85
N ALA A 38 -2.86 -4.38 13.28
CA ALA A 38 -4.12 -4.40 14.02
C ALA A 38 -4.21 -5.58 15.00
N ASP A 39 -3.86 -6.79 14.53
CA ASP A 39 -3.86 -8.01 15.35
C ASP A 39 -2.90 -7.89 16.53
N LEU A 40 -1.69 -7.35 16.31
CA LEU A 40 -0.73 -7.09 17.39
C LEU A 40 -1.25 -6.06 18.42
N MET A 41 -2.05 -5.09 17.99
CA MET A 41 -2.73 -4.12 18.87
C MET A 41 -4.03 -4.65 19.49
N GLY A 42 -4.42 -5.90 19.21
CA GLY A 42 -5.64 -6.49 19.73
C GLY A 42 -6.92 -5.91 19.11
N LEU A 43 -6.82 -5.20 17.99
CA LEU A 43 -7.98 -4.69 17.25
C LEU A 43 -8.64 -5.84 16.49
N THR A 44 -9.98 -5.89 16.49
CA THR A 44 -10.74 -6.98 15.85
C THR A 44 -11.93 -6.42 15.06
N GLY A 45 -12.48 -7.25 14.16
CA GLY A 45 -13.69 -6.90 13.39
C GLY A 45 -13.55 -5.59 12.61
N SER A 46 -14.51 -4.69 12.81
CA SER A 46 -14.54 -3.39 12.13
C SER A 46 -13.35 -2.50 12.45
N ASP A 47 -12.77 -2.61 13.65
CA ASP A 47 -11.67 -1.75 14.08
C ASP A 47 -10.37 -2.15 13.38
N ALA A 48 -10.14 -3.46 13.20
CA ALA A 48 -9.04 -3.97 12.40
C ALA A 48 -9.17 -3.57 10.92
N GLU A 49 -10.38 -3.62 10.36
CA GLU A 49 -10.64 -3.17 9.00
C GLU A 49 -10.45 -1.66 8.82
N ALA A 50 -10.89 -0.86 9.79
CA ALA A 50 -10.69 0.58 9.80
C ALA A 50 -9.20 0.91 9.87
N TYR A 51 -8.47 0.27 10.80
CA TYR A 51 -7.03 0.46 10.94
C TYR A 51 -6.28 0.09 9.65
N ALA A 52 -6.56 -1.08 9.06
CA ALA A 52 -5.93 -1.50 7.81
C ALA A 52 -6.17 -0.51 6.66
N LYS A 53 -7.35 0.12 6.59
CA LYS A 53 -7.61 1.20 5.62
C LYS A 53 -6.74 2.43 5.88
N THR A 54 -6.54 2.82 7.14
CA THR A 54 -5.66 3.96 7.46
C THR A 54 -4.21 3.71 7.06
N VAL A 55 -3.72 2.46 7.16
CA VAL A 55 -2.37 2.07 6.73
C VAL A 55 -2.23 2.10 5.20
N VAL A 56 -3.28 1.78 4.46
CA VAL A 56 -3.28 1.95 3.00
C VAL A 56 -3.25 3.43 2.62
N LEU A 57 -3.98 4.28 3.35
CA LEU A 57 -4.09 5.70 3.05
C LEU A 57 -2.81 6.49 3.37
N SER A 58 -1.98 6.03 4.31
CA SER A 58 -0.71 6.72 4.63
C SER A 58 0.31 6.66 3.50
N ASP A 59 0.24 5.66 2.62
CA ASP A 59 1.13 5.47 1.46
C ASP A 59 0.94 6.53 0.36
N LEU A 60 0.01 7.48 0.54
CA LEU A 60 -0.34 8.50 -0.44
C LEU A 60 0.33 9.85 -0.18
N GLU A 61 1.09 10.00 0.91
CA GLU A 61 1.71 11.29 1.28
C GLU A 61 3.02 11.54 0.52
N GLU A 62 3.91 10.55 0.47
CA GLU A 62 5.22 10.64 -0.18
C GLU A 62 5.49 9.42 -1.08
N PRO A 63 6.29 9.56 -2.17
CA PRO A 63 6.71 8.41 -2.96
C PRO A 63 7.57 7.46 -2.14
N GLY A 64 7.15 6.20 -2.04
CA GLY A 64 7.89 5.15 -1.33
C GLY A 64 7.03 4.51 -0.24
N ASP A 65 7.68 3.77 0.65
CA ASP A 65 7.01 2.98 1.70
C ASP A 65 7.22 3.55 3.12
N ASP A 66 7.96 4.66 3.23
CA ASP A 66 8.41 5.20 4.52
C ASP A 66 7.25 5.74 5.37
N ASP A 67 6.18 6.25 4.74
CA ASP A 67 4.98 6.73 5.44
C ASP A 67 4.25 5.61 6.17
N VAL A 68 4.14 4.46 5.50
CA VAL A 68 3.53 3.25 6.04
C VAL A 68 4.31 2.78 7.26
N PHE A 69 5.65 2.75 7.16
CA PHE A 69 6.51 2.40 8.29
C PHE A 69 6.35 3.39 9.45
N ARG A 70 6.46 4.70 9.20
CA ARG A 70 6.34 5.74 10.23
C ARG A 70 5.00 5.65 10.95
N LYS A 71 3.91 5.44 10.21
CA LYS A 71 2.58 5.27 10.76
C LYS A 71 2.50 4.05 11.69
N VAL A 72 2.86 2.87 11.20
CA VAL A 72 2.77 1.63 11.99
C VAL A 72 3.67 1.70 13.22
N ARG A 73 4.88 2.27 13.11
CA ARG A 73 5.78 2.47 14.24
C ARG A 73 5.15 3.38 15.30
N ALA A 74 4.60 4.52 14.91
CA ALA A 74 3.98 5.45 15.84
C ALA A 74 2.76 4.83 16.54
N ASP A 75 1.96 4.04 15.81
CA ASP A 75 0.81 3.34 16.38
C ASP A 75 1.26 2.24 17.37
N PHE A 76 2.34 1.52 17.07
CA PHE A 76 2.92 0.54 17.99
C PHE A 76 3.47 1.19 19.26
N ASP A 77 4.16 2.32 19.14
CA ASP A 77 4.64 3.10 20.29
C ASP A 77 3.47 3.55 21.19
N ALA A 78 2.37 4.02 20.57
CA ALA A 78 1.16 4.42 21.29
C ALA A 78 0.43 3.22 21.96
N ALA A 79 0.50 2.03 21.35
CA ALA A 79 -0.07 0.79 21.87
C ALA A 79 0.85 0.06 22.88
N GLY A 80 2.09 0.52 23.07
CA GLY A 80 3.07 -0.13 23.94
C GLY A 80 3.62 -1.45 23.38
N ILE A 81 3.65 -1.60 22.06
CA ILE A 81 4.14 -2.80 21.37
C ILE A 81 5.61 -2.61 20.98
N ASP A 82 6.46 -3.52 21.43
CA ASP A 82 7.88 -3.56 21.05
C ASP A 82 8.12 -4.62 19.96
N ARG A 83 8.21 -4.17 18.70
CA ARG A 83 8.45 -4.97 17.50
C ARG A 83 9.30 -4.25 16.48
#